data_AF-W4JXZ6-F1
#
_entry.id   AF-W4JXZ6-F1
#
_cell.length_a   1.000
_cell.length_b   1.000
_cell.length_c   1.000
_cell.angle_alpha   90.00
_cell.angle_beta   90.00
_cell.angle_gamma   90.00
#
_symmetry.space_group_name_H-M   'P 1'
#
loop_
_entity.id
_entity.type
_entity.pdbx_description
1 polymer ?
#
loop_
_entity_poly.entity_id
_entity_poly.type
_entity_poly.pdbx_seq_one_letter_code
_entity_poly.pdbx_strand_id
1 'polypeptide(L)'
;MSTSTPSTASGSSDSPLAHHLNTLFAPLDFNQELSQRILTHMSHKEAVQGHNARFSFMGRRVLHSYLLLFLHSSTASPPSLDYEDVASRALNTYILGEFVAPQWALGDVIRWTPARPVEDKGLTSLKGIGLYKVHGTVVEAVMGGVFHQFGGSVAHRLFHTRLLPHILLPGRSEGLHDSFHEDALATCEKMGGANGPLVLS
;
A
#
# COMPACT_ATOMS: atom_id res chain seq x y z
N MET A 1 -11.46 55.47 -3.06
CA MET A 1 -10.56 54.64 -3.89
C MET A 1 -9.72 53.81 -2.94
N SER A 2 -10.13 52.58 -2.69
CA SER A 2 -9.48 51.67 -1.76
C SER A 2 -8.64 50.69 -2.57
N THR A 3 -7.33 50.79 -2.49
CA THR A 3 -6.39 49.87 -3.13
C THR A 3 -6.25 48.63 -2.24
N SER A 4 -6.94 47.55 -2.60
CA SER A 4 -6.73 46.22 -2.02
C SER A 4 -5.42 45.64 -2.56
N THR A 5 -4.46 45.47 -1.67
CA THR A 5 -3.22 44.74 -1.89
C THR A 5 -3.56 43.27 -2.22
N PRO A 6 -3.00 42.67 -3.30
CA PRO A 6 -3.18 41.25 -3.54
C PRO A 6 -2.41 40.46 -2.48
N SER A 7 -3.13 39.61 -1.77
CA SER A 7 -2.55 38.64 -0.85
C SER A 7 -1.75 37.63 -1.67
N THR A 8 -0.43 37.73 -1.58
CA THR A 8 0.51 36.77 -2.18
C THR A 8 0.27 35.42 -1.49
N ALA A 9 -0.38 34.49 -2.18
CA ALA A 9 -0.47 33.10 -1.76
C ALA A 9 0.95 32.53 -1.67
N SER A 10 1.46 32.45 -0.45
CA SER A 10 2.78 31.92 -0.15
C SER A 10 2.82 30.42 -0.45
N GLY A 11 3.71 30.06 -1.38
CA GLY A 11 4.27 28.75 -1.70
C GLY A 11 3.62 27.50 -1.10
N SER A 12 3.08 26.65 -1.98
CA SER A 12 2.85 25.23 -1.72
C SER A 12 4.18 24.54 -1.39
N SER A 13 4.59 24.56 -0.13
CA SER A 13 5.58 23.60 0.36
C SER A 13 4.93 22.23 0.24
N ASP A 14 5.42 21.41 -0.69
CA ASP A 14 4.92 20.06 -0.87
C ASP A 14 5.10 19.30 0.45
N SER A 15 4.01 18.79 1.03
CA SER A 15 4.09 18.01 2.26
C SER A 15 5.05 16.84 2.04
N PRO A 16 6.04 16.58 2.91
CA PRO A 16 6.99 15.47 2.73
C PRO A 16 6.29 14.13 2.51
N LEU A 17 5.08 13.97 3.05
CA LEU A 17 4.22 12.80 2.86
C LEU A 17 3.67 12.68 1.44
N ALA A 18 3.19 13.79 0.87
CA ALA A 18 2.70 13.81 -0.52
C ALA A 18 3.87 13.62 -1.50
N HIS A 19 4.99 14.30 -1.25
CA HIS A 19 6.20 14.16 -2.04
C HIS A 19 6.69 12.70 -2.09
N HIS A 20 6.66 11.98 -0.95
CA HIS A 20 7.00 10.56 -0.91
C HIS A 20 6.11 9.72 -1.81
N LEU A 21 4.79 9.86 -1.70
CA LEU A 21 3.83 9.09 -2.51
C LEU A 21 3.90 9.44 -3.99
N ASN A 22 4.07 10.73 -4.32
CA ASN A 22 4.20 11.21 -5.70
C ASN A 22 5.48 10.70 -6.37
N THR A 23 6.57 10.60 -5.61
CA THR A 23 7.83 10.04 -6.10
C THR A 23 7.70 8.53 -6.29
N LEU A 24 7.13 7.83 -5.31
CA LEU A 24 7.01 6.37 -5.33
C LEU A 24 6.05 5.87 -6.42
N PHE A 25 4.96 6.60 -6.66
CA PHE A 25 3.89 6.18 -7.57
C PHE A 25 3.72 7.15 -8.75
N ALA A 26 4.81 7.74 -9.24
CA ALA A 26 4.76 8.57 -10.44
C ALA A 26 4.05 7.84 -11.60
N PRO A 27 3.18 8.52 -12.36
CA PRO A 27 2.95 9.96 -12.40
C PRO A 27 1.77 10.44 -11.50
N LEU A 28 1.36 9.66 -10.50
CA LEU A 28 0.23 10.05 -9.65
C LEU A 28 0.57 11.30 -8.81
N ASP A 29 -0.43 12.18 -8.66
CA ASP A 29 -0.34 13.40 -7.87
C ASP A 29 -1.31 13.35 -6.69
N PHE A 30 -0.81 12.86 -5.54
CA PHE A 30 -1.54 12.77 -4.29
C PHE A 30 -1.67 14.14 -3.65
N ASN A 31 -2.89 14.51 -3.27
CA ASN A 31 -3.08 15.73 -2.51
C ASN A 31 -2.53 15.59 -1.08
N GLN A 32 -2.19 16.72 -0.46
CA GLN A 32 -1.54 16.75 0.85
C GLN A 32 -2.41 16.17 1.97
N GLU A 33 -3.71 16.46 1.98
CA GLU A 33 -4.63 15.98 3.01
C GLU A 33 -4.74 14.45 2.97
N LEU A 34 -4.92 13.89 1.78
CA LEU A 34 -5.02 12.45 1.58
C LEU A 34 -3.73 11.77 2.01
N SER A 35 -2.57 12.30 1.59
CA SER A 35 -1.26 11.75 1.93
C SER A 35 -1.04 11.72 3.45
N GLN A 36 -1.40 12.80 4.14
CA GLN A 36 -1.38 12.85 5.61
C GLN A 36 -2.25 11.75 6.22
N ARG A 37 -3.48 11.58 5.74
CA ARG A 37 -4.43 10.61 6.30
C ARG A 37 -4.00 9.17 6.03
N ILE A 38 -3.47 8.87 4.85
CA ILE A 38 -2.98 7.53 4.48
C ILE A 38 -1.77 7.13 5.34
N LEU A 39 -0.81 8.05 5.52
CA LEU A 39 0.46 7.78 6.20
C LEU A 39 0.41 8.01 7.72
N THR A 40 -0.75 8.35 8.28
CA THR A 40 -0.95 8.50 9.73
C THR A 40 -1.74 7.33 10.31
N HIS A 41 -1.10 6.54 11.17
CA HIS A 41 -1.75 5.47 11.91
C HIS A 41 -2.51 6.02 13.12
N MET A 42 -3.58 5.33 13.53
CA MET A 42 -4.45 5.75 14.65
C MET A 42 -3.72 5.86 16.00
N SER A 43 -2.57 5.21 16.17
CA SER A 43 -1.76 5.34 17.40
C SER A 43 -0.93 6.63 17.46
N HIS A 44 -0.86 7.42 16.40
CA HIS A 44 -0.14 8.69 16.40
C HIS A 44 -0.92 9.78 17.13
N LYS A 45 -0.23 10.69 17.83
CA LYS A 45 -0.86 11.82 18.55
C LYS A 45 -1.71 12.74 17.64
N GLU A 46 -1.32 12.89 16.37
CA GLU A 46 -2.03 13.73 15.39
C GLU A 46 -3.17 12.98 14.68
N ALA A 47 -3.44 11.72 15.02
CA ALA A 47 -4.51 10.93 14.38
C ALA A 47 -5.90 11.57 14.49
N VAL A 48 -6.12 12.42 15.49
CA VAL A 48 -7.35 13.22 15.66
C VAL A 48 -7.61 14.17 14.49
N GLN A 49 -6.57 14.58 13.76
CA GLN A 49 -6.66 15.41 12.55
C GLN A 49 -6.94 14.57 11.29
N GLY A 50 -7.01 13.26 11.43
CA GLY A 50 -7.20 12.31 10.34
C GLY A 50 -6.18 11.18 10.39
N HIS A 51 -6.66 9.96 10.18
CA HIS A 51 -5.85 8.76 10.18
C HIS A 51 -6.35 7.77 9.13
N ASN A 52 -5.61 6.68 8.96
CA ASN A 52 -5.73 5.81 7.81
C ASN A 52 -6.85 4.75 7.89
N ALA A 53 -7.64 4.69 8.97
CA ALA A 53 -8.57 3.57 9.20
C ALA A 53 -9.63 3.41 8.10
N ARG A 54 -10.18 4.52 7.59
CA ARG A 54 -11.14 4.47 6.48
C ARG A 54 -10.48 3.95 5.20
N PHE A 55 -9.26 4.40 4.92
CA PHE A 55 -8.54 4.01 3.71
C PHE A 55 -8.03 2.58 3.79
N SER A 56 -7.55 2.10 4.94
CA SER A 56 -7.15 0.70 5.11
C SER A 56 -8.36 -0.26 5.05
N PHE A 57 -9.52 0.15 5.58
CA PHE A 57 -10.77 -0.60 5.40
C PHE A 57 -11.17 -0.75 3.93
N MET A 58 -11.03 0.32 3.15
CA MET A 58 -11.31 0.31 1.71
C MET A 58 -10.27 -0.53 0.95
N GLY A 59 -8.98 -0.30 1.23
CA GLY A 59 -7.89 -0.98 0.57
C GLY A 59 -7.87 -2.48 0.80
N ARG A 60 -8.24 -2.98 1.98
CA ARG A 60 -8.42 -4.42 2.21
C ARG A 60 -9.42 -5.05 1.24
N ARG A 61 -10.55 -4.38 0.99
CA ARG A 61 -11.55 -4.87 0.03
C ARG A 61 -11.04 -4.80 -1.39
N VAL A 62 -10.38 -3.71 -1.76
CA VAL A 62 -9.77 -3.53 -3.09
C VAL A 62 -8.76 -4.63 -3.37
N LEU A 63 -7.83 -4.87 -2.43
CA LEU A 63 -6.82 -5.91 -2.53
C LEU A 63 -7.44 -7.30 -2.63
N HIS A 64 -8.39 -7.60 -1.75
CA HIS A 64 -9.07 -8.89 -1.74
C HIS A 64 -9.77 -9.17 -3.07
N SER A 65 -10.54 -8.19 -3.57
CA SER A 65 -11.23 -8.31 -4.86
C SER A 65 -10.26 -8.52 -6.01
N TYR A 66 -9.17 -7.74 -6.10
CA TYR A 66 -8.20 -7.89 -7.18
C TYR A 66 -7.44 -9.21 -7.12
N LEU A 67 -7.10 -9.69 -5.92
CA LEU A 67 -6.46 -10.99 -5.79
C LEU A 67 -7.41 -12.12 -6.20
N LEU A 68 -8.67 -12.11 -5.77
CA LEU A 68 -9.62 -13.15 -6.19
C LEU A 68 -9.86 -13.12 -7.70
N LEU A 69 -10.01 -11.94 -8.31
CA LEU A 69 -10.13 -11.81 -9.76
C LEU A 69 -8.90 -12.39 -10.47
N PHE A 70 -7.70 -12.10 -9.97
CA PHE A 70 -6.47 -12.68 -10.48
C PHE A 70 -6.46 -14.21 -10.38
N LEU A 71 -6.75 -14.77 -9.20
CA LEU A 71 -6.77 -16.21 -8.96
C LEU A 71 -7.80 -16.94 -9.86
N HIS A 72 -8.96 -16.32 -10.09
CA HIS A 72 -9.96 -16.85 -11.01
C HIS A 72 -9.58 -16.76 -12.49
N SER A 73 -8.75 -15.78 -12.86
CA SER A 73 -8.27 -15.61 -14.24
C SER A 73 -7.00 -16.41 -14.57
N SER A 74 -6.34 -16.93 -13.53
CA SER A 74 -5.10 -17.69 -13.61
C SER A 74 -5.25 -18.94 -14.46
N THR A 75 -4.22 -19.26 -15.24
CA THR A 75 -4.12 -20.52 -15.98
C THR A 75 -3.65 -21.66 -15.09
N ALA A 76 -2.95 -21.33 -13.99
CA ALA A 76 -2.64 -22.31 -12.95
C ALA A 76 -3.94 -22.87 -12.36
N SER A 77 -4.13 -24.18 -12.48
CA SER A 77 -5.28 -24.91 -11.95
C SER A 77 -4.82 -25.97 -10.95
N PRO A 78 -4.30 -25.56 -9.79
CA PRO A 78 -3.99 -26.51 -8.73
C PRO A 78 -5.31 -27.11 -8.21
N PRO A 79 -5.50 -28.44 -8.29
CA PRO A 79 -6.70 -29.05 -7.73
C PRO A 79 -6.75 -28.77 -6.23
N SER A 80 -7.94 -28.46 -5.71
CA SER A 80 -8.25 -28.31 -4.27
C SER A 80 -7.75 -27.06 -3.52
N LEU A 81 -7.23 -26.02 -4.18
CA LEU A 81 -6.97 -24.76 -3.47
C LEU A 81 -8.26 -23.96 -3.22
N ASP A 82 -8.50 -23.61 -1.96
CA ASP A 82 -9.48 -22.59 -1.59
C ASP A 82 -8.86 -21.20 -1.81
N TYR A 83 -9.46 -20.42 -2.70
CA TYR A 83 -8.97 -19.09 -3.07
C TYR A 83 -9.15 -18.06 -1.94
N GLU A 84 -10.12 -18.26 -1.05
CA GLU A 84 -10.29 -17.43 0.15
C GLU A 84 -9.15 -17.69 1.14
N ASP A 85 -8.75 -18.96 1.29
CA ASP A 85 -7.59 -19.33 2.11
C ASP A 85 -6.29 -18.79 1.51
N VAL A 86 -6.12 -18.87 0.19
CA VAL A 86 -4.97 -18.26 -0.49
C VAL A 86 -4.96 -16.74 -0.28
N ALA A 87 -6.10 -16.07 -0.45
CA ALA A 87 -6.21 -14.62 -0.30
C ALA A 87 -5.94 -14.16 1.14
N SER A 88 -6.50 -14.85 2.13
CA SER A 88 -6.30 -14.52 3.55
C SER A 88 -4.84 -14.66 3.99
N ARG A 89 -4.11 -15.65 3.47
CA ARG A 89 -2.66 -15.81 3.70
C ARG A 89 -1.84 -14.77 2.97
N ALA A 90 -2.10 -14.58 1.67
CA ALA A 90 -1.32 -13.69 0.82
C ALA A 90 -1.47 -12.21 1.21
N LEU A 91 -2.67 -11.79 1.62
CA LEU A 91 -3.00 -10.43 2.03
C LEU A 91 -2.99 -10.23 3.54
N ASN A 92 -2.40 -11.17 4.29
CA ASN A 92 -2.23 -11.01 5.72
C ASN A 92 -1.45 -9.70 6.00
N THR A 93 -1.98 -8.85 6.88
CA THR A 93 -1.41 -7.53 7.14
C THR A 93 0.06 -7.59 7.58
N TYR A 94 0.51 -8.64 8.28
CA TYR A 94 1.92 -8.80 8.60
C TYR A 94 2.79 -9.06 7.36
N ILE A 95 2.29 -9.84 6.39
CA ILE A 95 2.97 -10.09 5.12
C ILE A 95 3.08 -8.80 4.32
N LEU A 96 2.01 -8.01 4.25
CA LEU A 96 2.06 -6.69 3.61
C LEU A 96 3.09 -5.77 4.29
N GLY A 97 3.11 -5.74 5.62
CA GLY A 97 4.04 -4.89 6.36
C GLY A 97 5.49 -5.34 6.34
N GLU A 98 5.74 -6.64 6.25
CA GLU A 98 7.08 -7.22 6.24
C GLU A 98 7.69 -7.21 4.82
N PHE A 99 6.89 -7.43 3.77
CA PHE A 99 7.40 -7.63 2.41
C PHE A 99 7.07 -6.51 1.42
N VAL A 100 5.97 -5.78 1.60
CA VAL A 100 5.59 -4.67 0.69
C VAL A 100 6.07 -3.33 1.23
N ALA A 101 5.82 -3.04 2.50
CA ALA A 101 6.13 -1.74 3.08
C ALA A 101 7.62 -1.31 2.98
N PRO A 102 8.62 -2.21 3.11
CA PRO A 102 10.02 -1.84 2.88
C PRO A 102 10.32 -1.46 1.43
N GLN A 103 9.66 -2.11 0.46
CA GLN A 103 9.83 -1.79 -0.97
C GLN A 103 9.30 -0.40 -1.31
N TRP A 104 8.34 0.08 -0.51
CA TRP A 104 7.75 1.41 -0.62
C TRP A 104 8.38 2.43 0.34
N ALA A 105 9.47 2.05 1.03
CA ALA A 105 10.17 2.86 2.02
C ALA A 105 9.24 3.51 3.06
N LEU A 106 8.17 2.81 3.45
CA LEU A 106 7.14 3.38 4.34
C LEU A 106 7.64 3.55 5.78
N GLY A 107 8.63 2.77 6.20
CA GLY A 107 9.19 2.85 7.55
C GLY A 107 9.76 4.22 7.92
N ASP A 108 10.13 5.01 6.91
CA ASP A 108 10.75 6.33 7.09
C ASP A 108 9.73 7.47 7.19
N VAL A 109 8.49 7.25 6.72
CA VAL A 109 7.49 8.32 6.56
C VAL A 109 6.20 8.10 7.35
N ILE A 110 5.91 6.88 7.80
CA ILE A 110 4.70 6.59 8.57
C ILE A 110 4.74 7.36 9.90
N ARG A 111 3.65 8.06 10.21
CA ARG A 111 3.40 8.65 11.52
C ARG A 111 2.67 7.64 12.41
N TRP A 112 3.35 7.12 13.43
CA TRP A 112 2.78 6.16 14.38
C TRP A 112 3.51 6.21 15.73
N THR A 113 2.87 5.68 16.76
CA THR A 113 3.47 5.47 18.09
C THR A 113 3.54 3.97 18.38
N PRO A 114 4.70 3.42 18.82
CA PRO A 114 4.82 2.00 19.15
C PRO A 114 4.04 1.65 20.42
N ALA A 115 3.56 0.40 20.49
CA ALA A 115 2.77 -0.06 21.63
C ALA A 115 3.58 -0.18 22.93
N ARG A 116 4.91 -0.34 22.80
CA ARG A 116 5.87 -0.39 23.91
C ARG A 116 7.12 0.41 23.52
N PRO A 117 7.88 0.95 24.49
CA PRO A 117 9.18 1.56 24.22
C PRO A 117 10.09 0.58 23.46
N VAL A 118 10.83 1.09 22.48
CA VAL A 118 11.78 0.28 21.72
C VAL A 118 13.07 0.18 22.54
N GLU A 119 13.17 -0.84 23.38
CA GLU A 119 14.36 -1.08 24.22
C GLU A 119 15.53 -1.66 23.40
N ASP A 120 15.21 -2.38 22.31
CA ASP A 120 16.20 -2.95 21.40
C ASP A 120 15.67 -3.01 19.95
N LYS A 121 16.56 -2.81 18.96
CA LYS A 121 16.21 -2.76 17.52
C LYS A 121 16.17 -4.13 16.84
N GLY A 122 16.29 -5.22 17.59
CA GLY A 122 16.23 -6.58 17.05
C GLY A 122 14.90 -6.90 16.33
N LEU A 123 14.95 -7.76 15.30
CA LEU A 123 13.80 -8.13 14.46
C LEU A 123 12.59 -8.66 15.27
N THR A 124 12.85 -9.41 16.33
CA THR A 124 11.84 -9.94 17.27
C THR A 124 11.18 -8.84 18.09
N SER A 125 11.94 -7.83 18.51
CA SER A 125 11.44 -6.63 19.19
C SER A 125 10.54 -5.81 18.27
N LEU A 126 10.91 -5.65 17.00
CA LEU A 126 10.11 -4.92 16.01
C LEU A 126 8.76 -5.59 15.71
N LYS A 127 8.71 -6.93 15.61
CA LYS A 127 7.43 -7.67 15.54
C LYS A 127 6.62 -7.48 16.83
N GLY A 128 7.28 -7.51 18.00
CA GLY A 128 6.66 -7.35 19.32
C GLY A 128 6.01 -5.99 19.58
N ILE A 129 6.52 -4.90 18.98
CA ILE A 129 5.94 -3.54 19.11
C ILE A 129 4.82 -3.23 18.10
N GLY A 130 4.49 -4.18 17.21
CA GLY A 130 3.43 -4.05 16.22
C GLY A 130 3.83 -3.39 14.89
N LEU A 131 5.14 -3.24 14.62
CA LEU A 131 5.66 -2.54 13.44
C LEU A 131 5.03 -3.05 12.13
N TYR A 132 5.16 -4.35 11.84
CA TYR A 132 4.66 -4.92 10.59
C TYR A 132 3.14 -4.87 10.47
N LYS A 133 2.42 -4.93 11.59
CA LYS A 133 0.96 -4.72 11.56
C LYS A 133 0.60 -3.29 11.17
N VAL A 134 1.30 -2.30 11.72
CA VAL A 134 1.10 -0.89 11.37
C VAL A 134 1.49 -0.64 9.92
N HIS A 135 2.64 -1.12 9.48
CA HIS A 135 3.11 -1.00 8.10
C HIS A 135 2.13 -1.62 7.10
N GLY A 136 1.65 -2.84 7.35
CA GLY A 136 0.66 -3.47 6.48
C GLY A 136 -0.66 -2.72 6.43
N THR A 137 -1.10 -2.15 7.56
CA THR A 137 -2.29 -1.29 7.60
C THR A 137 -2.10 -0.04 6.74
N VAL A 138 -0.89 0.50 6.67
CA VAL A 138 -0.56 1.63 5.79
C VAL A 138 -0.50 1.19 4.32
N VAL A 139 0.02 0.00 4.01
CA VAL A 139 -0.03 -0.57 2.64
C VAL A 139 -1.48 -0.68 2.17
N GLU A 140 -2.37 -1.23 3.00
CA GLU A 140 -3.81 -1.25 2.73
C GLU A 140 -4.35 0.17 2.53
N ALA A 141 -3.97 1.13 3.38
CA ALA A 141 -4.42 2.51 3.24
C ALA A 141 -3.95 3.20 1.96
N VAL A 142 -2.72 2.94 1.51
CA VAL A 142 -2.21 3.43 0.22
C VAL A 142 -3.08 2.91 -0.91
N MET A 143 -3.37 1.60 -0.91
CA MET A 143 -4.25 0.99 -1.92
C MET A 143 -5.65 1.60 -1.91
N GLY A 144 -6.23 1.80 -0.73
CA GLY A 144 -7.53 2.45 -0.60
C GLY A 144 -7.51 3.93 -1.01
N GLY A 145 -6.41 4.64 -0.75
CA GLY A 145 -6.20 6.01 -1.17
C GLY A 145 -6.07 6.17 -2.68
N VAL A 146 -5.30 5.27 -3.32
CA VAL A 146 -5.16 5.23 -4.78
C VAL A 146 -6.51 4.95 -5.44
N PHE A 147 -7.24 3.95 -4.93
CA PHE A 147 -8.59 3.64 -5.40
C PHE A 147 -9.53 4.84 -5.23
N HIS A 148 -9.44 5.54 -4.09
CA HIS A 148 -10.28 6.69 -3.78
C HIS A 148 -10.02 7.90 -4.71
N GLN A 149 -8.74 8.27 -4.94
CA GLN A 149 -8.40 9.47 -5.70
C GLN A 149 -8.27 9.22 -7.20
N PHE A 150 -7.75 8.06 -7.62
CA PHE A 150 -7.41 7.77 -9.03
C PHE A 150 -8.26 6.66 -9.65
N GLY A 151 -9.15 6.03 -8.87
CA GLY A 151 -10.11 5.04 -9.34
C GLY A 151 -9.57 3.61 -9.46
N GLY A 152 -10.48 2.70 -9.82
CA GLY A 152 -10.20 1.27 -9.80
C GLY A 152 -9.16 0.79 -10.82
N SER A 153 -9.11 1.37 -12.02
CA SER A 153 -8.14 0.94 -13.04
C SER A 153 -6.69 1.18 -12.62
N VAL A 154 -6.42 2.37 -12.04
CA VAL A 154 -5.09 2.73 -11.52
C VAL A 154 -4.72 1.85 -10.33
N ALA A 155 -5.65 1.66 -9.38
CA ALA A 155 -5.42 0.80 -8.23
C ALA A 155 -5.15 -0.67 -8.62
N HIS A 156 -5.88 -1.18 -9.63
CA HIS A 156 -5.70 -2.54 -10.16
C HIS A 156 -4.31 -2.71 -10.80
N ARG A 157 -3.87 -1.73 -11.59
CA ARG A 157 -2.52 -1.73 -12.16
C ARG A 157 -1.46 -1.67 -11.06
N LEU A 158 -1.63 -0.80 -10.07
CA LEU A 158 -0.70 -0.69 -8.94
C LEU A 158 -0.62 -2.01 -8.16
N PHE A 159 -1.76 -2.69 -7.93
CA PHE A 159 -1.79 -4.01 -7.30
C PHE A 159 -0.89 -5.01 -8.04
N HIS A 160 -1.12 -5.21 -9.34
CA HIS A 160 -0.39 -6.20 -10.12
C HIS A 160 1.09 -5.86 -10.33
N THR A 161 1.44 -4.58 -10.37
CA THR A 161 2.79 -4.14 -10.77
C THR A 161 3.66 -3.68 -9.62
N ARG A 162 3.10 -3.33 -8.45
CA ARG A 162 3.84 -2.76 -7.31
C ARG A 162 3.59 -3.45 -5.97
N LEU A 163 2.62 -4.36 -5.90
CA LEU A 163 2.29 -5.08 -4.66
C LEU A 163 2.43 -6.59 -4.82
N LEU A 164 1.70 -7.17 -5.78
CA LEU A 164 1.65 -8.62 -5.98
C LEU A 164 3.04 -9.27 -6.15
N PRO A 165 4.00 -8.67 -6.89
CA PRO A 165 5.34 -9.24 -7.03
C PRO A 165 6.11 -9.37 -5.70
N HIS A 166 5.79 -8.55 -4.70
CA HIS A 166 6.48 -8.54 -3.41
C HIS A 166 5.92 -9.56 -2.42
N ILE A 167 4.78 -10.18 -2.72
CA ILE A 167 4.17 -11.21 -1.88
C ILE A 167 4.24 -12.61 -2.51
N LEU A 168 5.03 -12.81 -3.57
CA LEU A 168 5.23 -14.15 -4.16
C LEU A 168 5.90 -15.11 -3.19
N LEU A 169 6.99 -14.70 -2.53
CA LEU A 169 7.66 -15.48 -1.46
C LEU A 169 7.91 -16.97 -1.81
N PRO A 170 8.75 -17.28 -2.82
CA PRO A 170 8.98 -18.65 -3.30
C PRO A 170 9.34 -19.65 -2.19
N GLY A 171 8.66 -20.80 -2.19
CA GLY A 171 8.89 -21.89 -1.24
C GLY A 171 8.44 -21.59 0.20
N ARG A 172 7.70 -20.49 0.42
CA ARG A 172 7.10 -20.16 1.72
C ARG A 172 5.62 -20.51 1.74
N SER A 173 5.12 -20.82 2.94
CA SER A 173 3.69 -21.06 3.16
C SER A 173 2.87 -19.77 3.17
N GLU A 174 3.53 -18.66 3.47
CA GLU A 174 3.01 -17.31 3.48
C GLU A 174 3.12 -16.64 2.11
N GLY A 175 2.28 -15.64 1.85
CA GLY A 175 2.25 -14.98 0.54
C GLY A 175 1.36 -15.71 -0.46
N LEU A 176 1.56 -15.37 -1.74
CA LEU A 176 0.88 -16.00 -2.86
C LEU A 176 1.43 -17.40 -3.07
N HIS A 177 0.55 -18.37 -3.25
CA HIS A 177 0.96 -19.75 -3.50
C HIS A 177 1.79 -19.88 -4.80
N ASP A 178 2.89 -20.65 -4.76
CA ASP A 178 3.90 -20.80 -5.82
C ASP A 178 3.31 -21.10 -7.21
N SER A 179 2.21 -21.86 -7.26
CA SER A 179 1.53 -22.18 -8.52
C SER A 179 1.07 -20.94 -9.32
N PHE A 180 0.86 -19.80 -8.66
CA PHE A 180 0.37 -18.57 -9.29
C PHE A 180 1.48 -17.58 -9.65
N HIS A 181 2.75 -17.89 -9.34
CA HIS A 181 3.85 -16.92 -9.50
C HIS A 181 4.11 -16.57 -10.95
N GLU A 182 4.10 -17.57 -11.84
CA GLU A 182 4.31 -17.35 -13.27
C GLU A 182 3.23 -16.42 -13.84
N ASP A 183 1.96 -16.70 -13.57
CA ASP A 183 0.83 -15.89 -14.02
C ASP A 183 0.86 -14.47 -13.42
N ALA A 184 1.30 -14.32 -12.16
CA ALA A 184 1.44 -13.03 -11.50
C ALA A 184 2.51 -12.17 -12.17
N LEU A 185 3.68 -12.75 -12.47
CA LEU A 185 4.78 -12.08 -13.16
C LEU A 185 4.42 -11.76 -14.61
N ALA A 186 3.79 -12.70 -15.32
CA ALA A 186 3.30 -12.47 -16.69
C ALA A 186 2.27 -11.32 -16.75
N THR A 187 1.36 -11.26 -15.76
CA THR A 187 0.39 -10.16 -15.64
C THR A 187 1.08 -8.82 -15.33
N CYS A 188 2.08 -8.83 -14.44
CA CYS A 188 2.90 -7.65 -14.14
C CYS A 188 3.55 -7.10 -15.41
N GLU A 189 4.25 -7.95 -16.18
CA GLU A 189 4.91 -7.57 -17.44
C GLU A 189 3.91 -7.06 -18.48
N LYS A 190 2.76 -7.73 -18.65
CA LYS A 190 1.69 -7.28 -19.54
C LYS A 190 1.13 -5.89 -19.15
N MET A 191 1.20 -5.53 -17.87
CA MET A 191 0.83 -4.21 -17.35
C MET A 191 2.00 -3.21 -17.33
N GLY A 192 3.10 -3.49 -18.02
CA GLY A 192 4.26 -2.59 -18.15
C GLY A 192 5.33 -2.77 -17.08
N GLY A 193 5.23 -3.83 -16.26
CA GLY A 193 6.26 -4.21 -15.31
C GLY A 193 6.33 -3.33 -14.05
N ALA A 194 7.30 -3.65 -13.19
CA ALA A 194 7.48 -3.03 -11.88
C ALA A 194 7.88 -1.55 -11.88
N ASN A 195 8.12 -0.95 -13.05
CA ASN A 195 8.35 0.49 -13.22
C ASN A 195 7.47 1.12 -14.34
N GLY A 196 6.51 0.37 -14.89
CA GLY A 196 5.61 0.88 -15.94
C GLY A 196 4.66 1.98 -15.45
N PRO A 197 4.12 2.81 -16.36
CA PRO A 197 3.24 3.92 -16.00
C PRO A 197 1.94 3.42 -15.35
N LEU A 198 1.54 4.05 -14.25
CA LEU A 198 0.30 3.72 -13.53
C LEU A 198 -0.97 4.27 -14.21
N VAL A 199 -0.82 5.29 -15.05
CA VAL A 199 -1.88 5.87 -15.87
C VAL A 199 -1.56 5.58 -17.33
N LEU A 200 -2.52 5.02 -18.05
CA LEU A 200 -2.41 4.88 -19.50
C LEU A 200 -2.78 6.22 -20.16
N SER A 201 -1.87 6.74 -20.97
CA SER A 201 -2.08 7.90 -21.85
C SER A 201 -3.03 7.58 -22.99
#